data_AF-A0A7C5IBT6-F1
#
_entry.id   AF-A0A7C5IBT6-F1
#
_cell.length_a   1.000
_cell.length_b   1.000
_cell.length_c   1.000
_cell.angle_alpha   90.00
_cell.angle_beta   90.00
_cell.angle_gamma   90.00
#
_symmetry.space_group_name_H-M   'P 1'
#
loop_
_entity.id
_entity.type
_entity.pdbx_description
1 polymer ?
#
loop_
_entity_poly.entity_id
_entity_poly.type
_entity_poly.pdbx_seq_one_letter_code
_entity_poly.pdbx_strand_id
1 'polypeptide(L)'
;MVMNMCYLLPNGTGCLNKSVKERLKTIGDANDLTYSVHLPFWSVDASSHIQAIRKASSRTLAESIDSTVELEPKAYVLHATGALAADIYSQRIKEEQKQACLKIFSENSRLTVEELVDHLTSVGISSRRLALESVKFPFRHSLALANEFD
;
A
#
# COMPACT_ATOMS: atom_id res chain seq x y z
N MET A 1 0.13 -19.82 -0.91
CA MET A 1 0.76 -18.56 -1.35
C MET A 1 2.25 -18.82 -1.46
N VAL A 2 2.82 -18.77 -2.67
CA VAL A 2 4.28 -18.91 -2.85
C VAL A 2 4.90 -17.57 -2.46
N MET A 3 5.79 -17.60 -1.47
CA MET A 3 6.50 -16.42 -0.99
C MET A 3 7.50 -15.97 -2.06
N ASN A 4 7.25 -14.81 -2.67
CA ASN A 4 8.22 -14.23 -3.60
C ASN A 4 9.35 -13.57 -2.77
N MET A 5 10.43 -14.33 -2.55
CA MET A 5 11.55 -13.96 -1.67
C MET A 5 12.21 -12.61 -2.05
N CYS A 6 12.01 -12.18 -3.29
CA CYS A 6 12.30 -10.86 -3.83
C CYS A 6 11.93 -9.69 -2.88
N TYR A 7 10.81 -9.77 -2.16
CA TYR A 7 10.37 -8.72 -1.24
C TYR A 7 11.18 -8.63 0.07
N LEU A 8 12.00 -9.64 0.38
CA LEU A 8 12.82 -9.70 1.59
C LEU A 8 14.30 -9.37 1.32
N LEU A 9 14.67 -9.13 0.06
CA LEU A 9 16.03 -8.74 -0.31
C LEU A 9 16.22 -7.22 -0.18
N PRO A 10 17.45 -6.75 0.13
CA PRO A 10 17.76 -5.33 0.12
C PRO A 10 17.36 -4.71 -1.23
N ASN A 11 16.63 -3.60 -1.20
CA ASN A 11 15.92 -3.05 -2.35
C ASN A 11 14.89 -4.06 -2.89
N GLY A 12 13.74 -4.23 -2.25
CA GLY A 12 12.64 -5.04 -2.80
C GLY A 12 12.16 -4.55 -4.19
N THR A 13 12.45 -3.29 -4.52
CA THR A 13 12.36 -2.69 -5.88
C THR A 13 13.48 -3.12 -6.82
N GLY A 14 14.57 -3.70 -6.34
CA GLY A 14 15.65 -4.31 -7.12
C GLY A 14 15.19 -5.47 -8.00
N CYS A 15 14.05 -6.08 -7.66
CA CYS A 15 13.34 -7.04 -8.50
C CYS A 15 12.61 -6.37 -9.68
N LEU A 16 12.29 -5.08 -9.56
CA LEU A 16 11.82 -4.19 -10.63
C LEU A 16 12.90 -3.16 -10.98
N ASN A 17 14.15 -3.61 -11.13
CA ASN A 17 15.21 -2.74 -11.65
C ASN A 17 14.91 -2.31 -13.10
N LYS A 18 15.69 -1.36 -13.61
CA LYS A 18 15.52 -0.78 -14.95
C LYS A 18 15.36 -1.85 -16.05
N SER A 19 16.22 -2.88 -16.07
CA SER A 19 16.16 -3.93 -17.09
C SER A 19 14.87 -4.75 -17.00
N VAL A 20 14.39 -5.05 -15.79
CA VAL A 20 13.12 -5.76 -15.62
C VAL A 20 11.95 -4.90 -16.07
N LYS A 21 11.94 -3.60 -15.73
CA LYS A 21 10.88 -2.67 -16.15
C LYS A 21 10.84 -2.48 -17.67
N GLU A 22 12.00 -2.37 -18.32
CA GLU A 22 12.10 -2.32 -19.79
C GLU A 22 11.52 -3.59 -20.43
N ARG A 23 11.84 -4.78 -19.88
CA ARG A 23 11.28 -6.05 -20.36
C ARG A 23 9.77 -6.14 -20.15
N LEU A 24 9.26 -5.69 -18.99
CA LEU A 24 7.82 -5.64 -18.73
C LEU A 24 7.13 -4.68 -19.71
N LYS A 25 7.73 -3.53 -20.01
CA LYS A 25 7.20 -2.62 -21.02
C LYS A 25 7.15 -3.26 -22.41
N THR A 26 8.23 -3.91 -22.85
CA THR A 26 8.23 -4.65 -24.12
C THR A 26 7.15 -5.73 -24.18
N ILE A 27 6.96 -6.49 -23.10
CA ILE A 27 5.89 -7.50 -23.02
C ILE A 27 4.51 -6.83 -23.07
N GLY A 28 4.34 -5.70 -22.39
CA GLY A 28 3.11 -4.92 -22.38
C GLY A 28 2.73 -4.45 -23.78
N ASP A 29 3.66 -3.79 -24.45
CA ASP A 29 3.47 -3.23 -25.80
C ASP A 29 3.20 -4.33 -26.83
N ALA A 30 3.92 -5.46 -26.76
CA ALA A 30 3.79 -6.55 -27.73
C ALA A 30 2.49 -7.37 -27.58
N ASN A 31 1.84 -7.31 -26.41
CA ASN A 31 0.68 -8.14 -26.09
C ASN A 31 -0.57 -7.32 -25.69
N ASP A 32 -0.53 -5.99 -25.84
CA ASP A 32 -1.60 -5.07 -25.41
C ASP A 32 -2.01 -5.28 -23.93
N LEU A 33 -1.01 -5.40 -23.06
CA LEU A 33 -1.22 -5.60 -21.62
C LEU A 33 -1.05 -4.30 -20.85
N THR A 34 -1.80 -4.19 -19.76
CA THR A 34 -1.63 -3.13 -18.76
C THR A 34 -1.32 -3.73 -17.40
N TYR A 35 -0.68 -2.94 -16.54
CA TYR A 35 -0.21 -3.41 -15.23
C TYR A 35 -0.95 -2.72 -14.10
N SER A 36 -1.09 -3.43 -12.98
CA SER A 36 -1.27 -2.84 -11.66
C SER A 36 -0.02 -3.15 -10.82
N VAL A 37 0.28 -2.29 -9.86
CA VAL A 37 1.42 -2.44 -8.97
C VAL A 37 0.90 -2.66 -7.56
N HIS A 38 1.19 -3.83 -6.99
CA HIS A 38 0.95 -4.05 -5.58
C HIS A 38 2.08 -3.40 -4.79
N LEU A 39 1.74 -2.42 -3.95
CA LEU A 39 2.72 -1.75 -3.10
C LEU A 39 3.26 -2.73 -2.05
N PRO A 40 4.48 -2.51 -1.54
CA PRO A 40 5.01 -3.33 -0.46
C PRO A 40 4.02 -3.39 0.72
N PHE A 41 3.90 -4.55 1.34
CA PHE A 41 3.04 -4.75 2.52
C PHE A 41 3.73 -5.56 3.62
N TRP A 42 4.93 -6.08 3.33
CA TRP A 42 5.78 -6.73 4.32
C TRP A 42 6.75 -5.73 4.91
N SER A 43 6.88 -5.75 6.24
CA SER A 43 7.75 -4.84 7.00
C SER A 43 7.41 -3.34 6.86
N VAL A 44 6.30 -3.01 6.18
CA VAL A 44 5.66 -1.70 6.19
C VAL A 44 4.31 -1.80 6.91
N ASP A 45 3.95 -0.74 7.63
CA ASP A 45 2.69 -0.66 8.37
C ASP A 45 2.13 0.75 8.29
N ALA A 46 1.26 0.97 7.29
CA ALA A 46 0.55 2.23 7.05
C ALA A 46 -0.37 2.65 8.21
N SER A 47 -0.71 1.71 9.11
CA SER A 47 -1.57 1.96 10.26
C SER A 47 -0.80 2.06 11.58
N SER A 48 0.54 1.98 11.55
CA SER A 48 1.33 1.85 12.78
C SER A 48 1.05 2.98 13.76
N HIS A 49 0.83 2.61 15.02
CA HIS A 49 0.74 3.54 16.14
C HIS A 49 2.11 4.17 16.50
N ILE A 50 3.20 3.57 16.03
CA ILE A 50 4.55 4.12 16.19
C ILE A 50 4.80 5.06 15.01
N GLN A 51 4.74 6.37 15.26
CA GLN A 51 4.83 7.40 14.22
C GLN A 51 6.06 7.24 13.30
N ALA A 52 7.22 6.87 13.87
CA ALA A 52 8.45 6.66 13.10
C ALA A 52 8.29 5.51 12.07
N ILE A 53 7.63 4.41 12.46
CA ILE A 53 7.36 3.28 11.57
C ILE A 53 6.35 3.68 10.49
N ARG A 54 5.27 4.39 10.87
CA ARG A 54 4.25 4.86 9.92
C ARG A 54 4.86 5.76 8.85
N LYS A 55 5.66 6.76 9.26
CA LYS A 55 6.32 7.69 8.33
C LYS A 55 7.32 6.99 7.42
N ALA A 56 8.13 6.08 7.97
CA ALA A 56 9.03 5.27 7.16
C ALA A 56 8.27 4.42 6.13
N SER A 57 7.16 3.80 6.56
CA SER A 57 6.28 3.01 5.69
C SER A 57 5.69 3.87 4.56
N SER A 58 5.11 5.02 4.89
CA SER A 58 4.56 5.99 3.92
C SER A 58 5.60 6.39 2.87
N ARG A 59 6.82 6.74 3.31
CA ARG A 59 7.94 7.05 2.43
C ARG A 59 8.33 5.88 1.52
N THR A 60 8.45 4.67 2.06
CA THR A 60 8.79 3.47 1.27
C THR A 60 7.71 3.15 0.22
N LEU A 61 6.43 3.38 0.55
CA LEU A 61 5.32 3.23 -0.38
C LEU A 61 5.41 4.26 -1.51
N ALA A 62 5.68 5.54 -1.20
CA ALA A 62 5.89 6.60 -2.18
C ALA A 62 7.10 6.31 -3.10
N GLU A 63 8.23 5.88 -2.54
CA GLU A 63 9.41 5.48 -3.32
C GLU A 63 9.10 4.30 -4.27
N SER A 64 8.19 3.40 -3.87
CA SER A 64 7.73 2.30 -4.73
C SER A 64 6.88 2.80 -5.91
N ILE A 65 6.00 3.78 -5.67
CA ILE A 65 5.23 4.48 -6.72
C ILE A 65 6.20 5.12 -7.72
N ASP A 66 7.15 5.90 -7.24
CA ASP A 66 8.13 6.60 -8.09
C ASP A 66 8.96 5.62 -8.92
N SER A 67 9.35 4.50 -8.32
CA SER A 67 10.14 3.48 -9.02
C SER A 67 9.39 2.76 -10.13
N THR A 68 8.06 2.81 -10.15
CA THR A 68 7.21 2.03 -11.07
C THR A 68 6.31 2.90 -11.96
N VAL A 69 6.36 4.22 -11.82
CA VAL A 69 5.54 5.16 -12.62
C VAL A 69 5.71 4.99 -14.13
N GLU A 70 6.91 4.64 -14.60
CA GLU A 70 7.22 4.45 -16.02
C GLU A 70 6.52 3.23 -16.67
N LEU A 71 5.98 2.32 -15.84
CA LEU A 71 5.14 1.21 -16.30
C LEU A 71 3.68 1.66 -16.54
N GLU A 72 3.36 2.92 -16.26
CA GLU A 72 2.04 3.53 -16.39
C GLU A 72 0.91 2.67 -15.80
N PRO A 73 1.03 2.22 -14.53
CA PRO A 73 0.07 1.30 -13.96
C PRO A 73 -1.32 1.92 -13.88
N LYS A 74 -2.35 1.09 -14.10
CA LYS A 74 -3.76 1.46 -13.95
C LYS A 74 -4.11 1.76 -12.50
N ALA A 75 -3.50 1.02 -11.57
CA ALA A 75 -3.67 1.21 -10.15
C ALA A 75 -2.44 0.77 -9.35
N TYR A 76 -2.25 1.41 -8.21
CA TYR A 76 -1.40 1.02 -7.09
C TYR A 76 -2.28 0.40 -6.01
N VAL A 77 -2.03 -0.86 -5.66
CA VAL A 77 -2.81 -1.58 -4.65
C VAL A 77 -2.14 -1.44 -3.29
N LEU A 78 -2.88 -0.95 -2.31
CA LEU A 78 -2.41 -0.64 -0.96
C LEU A 78 -3.18 -1.43 0.09
N HIS A 79 -2.45 -2.10 0.98
CA HIS A 79 -3.00 -2.55 2.27
C HIS A 79 -3.03 -1.36 3.23
N ALA A 80 -4.14 -0.60 3.23
CA ALA A 80 -4.26 0.62 4.02
C ALA A 80 -4.11 0.35 5.53
N THR A 81 -4.52 -0.84 5.95
CA THR A 81 -4.30 -1.35 7.31
C THR A 81 -3.26 -2.47 7.26
N GLY A 82 -2.23 -2.36 8.10
CA GLY A 82 -1.09 -3.27 8.11
C GLY A 82 -1.39 -4.61 8.76
N ALA A 83 -0.42 -5.54 8.69
CA ALA A 83 -0.56 -6.88 9.28
C ALA A 83 -0.91 -6.84 10.78
N LEU A 84 -0.34 -5.89 11.53
CA LEU A 84 -0.63 -5.74 12.96
C LEU A 84 -2.11 -5.43 13.23
N ALA A 85 -2.74 -4.57 12.43
CA ALA A 85 -4.14 -4.23 12.58
C ALA A 85 -5.04 -5.46 12.34
N ALA A 86 -4.69 -6.27 11.33
CA ALA A 86 -5.36 -7.53 11.03
C ALA A 86 -5.18 -8.59 12.13
N ASP A 87 -3.98 -8.66 12.71
CA ASP A 87 -3.67 -9.53 13.83
C ASP A 87 -4.47 -9.14 15.08
N ILE A 88 -4.45 -7.86 15.47
CA ILE A 88 -5.22 -7.35 16.62
C ILE A 88 -6.72 -7.58 16.43
N TYR A 89 -7.26 -7.36 15.23
CA TYR A 89 -8.67 -7.65 14.95
C TYR A 89 -9.01 -9.13 15.19
N SER A 90 -8.08 -10.02 14.89
CA SER A 90 -8.21 -11.47 15.06
C SER A 90 -8.03 -11.95 16.50
N GLN A 91 -7.42 -11.16 17.38
CA GLN A 91 -7.17 -11.55 18.77
C GLN A 91 -8.47 -11.65 19.58
N ARG A 92 -8.46 -12.54 20.58
CA ARG A 92 -9.52 -12.66 21.59
C ARG A 92 -9.21 -11.76 22.78
N ILE A 93 -9.51 -10.47 22.62
CA ILE A 93 -9.38 -9.43 23.65
C ILE A 93 -10.75 -8.80 23.94
N LYS A 94 -10.86 -7.99 25.00
CA LYS A 94 -12.11 -7.30 25.33
C LYS A 94 -12.52 -6.38 24.18
N GLU A 95 -13.82 -6.31 23.90
CA GLU A 95 -14.34 -5.57 22.74
C GLU A 95 -13.99 -4.08 22.79
N GLU A 96 -14.05 -3.46 23.98
CA GLU A 96 -13.67 -2.06 24.18
C GLU A 96 -12.21 -1.79 23.80
N GLN A 97 -11.30 -2.69 24.19
CA GLN A 97 -9.88 -2.59 23.86
C GLN A 97 -9.66 -2.77 22.36
N LYS A 98 -10.38 -3.72 21.75
CA LYS A 98 -10.34 -3.95 20.30
C LYS A 98 -10.78 -2.69 19.56
N GLN A 99 -11.94 -2.12 19.89
CA GLN A 99 -12.46 -0.93 19.22
C GLN A 99 -11.52 0.28 19.40
N ALA A 100 -10.90 0.45 20.57
CA ALA A 100 -9.90 1.49 20.79
C ALA A 100 -8.69 1.32 19.85
N CYS A 101 -8.15 0.10 19.72
CA CYS A 101 -7.06 -0.19 18.78
C CYS A 101 -7.48 0.04 17.33
N LEU A 102 -8.65 -0.45 16.91
CA LEU A 102 -9.15 -0.29 15.53
C LEU A 102 -9.31 1.19 15.16
N LYS A 103 -9.75 2.04 16.10
CA LYS A 103 -9.84 3.49 15.90
C LYS A 103 -8.46 4.09 15.64
N ILE A 104 -7.46 3.77 16.47
CA ILE A 104 -6.07 4.25 16.29
C ILE A 104 -5.50 3.79 14.94
N PHE A 105 -5.70 2.52 14.57
CA PHE A 105 -5.23 1.99 13.28
C PHE A 105 -5.90 2.70 12.10
N SER A 106 -7.20 2.99 12.21
CA SER A 106 -7.95 3.70 11.16
C SER A 106 -7.49 5.15 11.00
N GLU A 107 -7.28 5.86 12.11
CA GLU A 107 -6.78 7.25 12.08
C GLU A 107 -5.36 7.34 11.52
N ASN A 108 -4.48 6.40 11.88
CA ASN A 108 -3.13 6.36 11.32
C ASN A 108 -3.12 5.97 9.84
N SER A 109 -3.96 5.00 9.45
CA SER A 109 -4.17 4.62 8.06
C SER A 109 -4.60 5.80 7.21
N ARG A 110 -5.57 6.60 7.70
CA ARG A 110 -6.04 7.84 7.05
C ARG A 110 -4.90 8.79 6.76
N LEU A 111 -4.03 9.05 7.75
CA LEU A 111 -2.89 9.95 7.59
C LEU A 111 -1.89 9.45 6.53
N THR A 112 -1.63 8.14 6.46
CA THR A 112 -0.77 7.59 5.41
C THR A 112 -1.42 7.62 4.03
N VAL A 113 -2.73 7.36 3.92
CA VAL A 113 -3.45 7.48 2.65
C VAL A 113 -3.43 8.92 2.16
N GLU A 114 -3.66 9.89 3.04
CA GLU A 114 -3.54 11.34 2.75
C GLU A 114 -2.15 11.69 2.22
N GLU A 115 -1.08 11.29 2.93
CA GLU A 115 0.32 11.49 2.51
C GLU A 115 0.61 10.88 1.11
N LEU A 116 0.04 9.71 0.81
CA LEU A 116 0.20 9.06 -0.50
C LEU A 116 -0.61 9.71 -1.61
N VAL A 117 -1.81 10.19 -1.33
CA VAL A 117 -2.64 10.92 -2.29
C VAL A 117 -2.01 12.26 -2.64
N ASP A 118 -1.47 12.97 -1.65
CA ASP A 118 -0.68 14.18 -1.86
C ASP A 118 0.56 13.89 -2.73
N HIS A 119 1.27 12.81 -2.43
CA HIS A 119 2.43 12.37 -3.24
C HIS A 119 2.03 12.08 -4.69
N LEU A 120 0.99 11.26 -4.91
CA LEU A 120 0.46 10.95 -6.24
C LEU A 120 0.11 12.23 -7.01
N THR A 121 -0.59 13.16 -6.35
CA THR A 121 -0.97 14.45 -6.93
C THR A 121 0.27 15.25 -7.34
N SER A 122 1.31 15.26 -6.49
CA SER A 122 2.56 15.99 -6.76
C SER A 122 3.33 15.45 -7.99
N VAL A 123 3.16 14.17 -8.32
CA VAL A 123 3.75 13.53 -9.50
C VAL A 123 2.77 13.41 -10.68
N GLY A 124 1.62 14.09 -10.61
CA GLY A 124 0.63 14.17 -11.70
C GLY A 124 -0.24 12.91 -11.86
N ILE A 125 -0.34 12.07 -10.83
CA ILE A 125 -1.17 10.87 -10.81
C ILE A 125 -2.44 11.14 -10.00
N SER A 126 -3.60 10.78 -10.55
CA SER A 126 -4.88 10.90 -9.84
C SER A 126 -4.94 9.98 -8.62
N SER A 127 -5.53 10.49 -7.52
CA SER A 127 -5.94 9.73 -6.33
C SER A 127 -6.65 8.41 -6.67
N ARG A 128 -7.48 8.42 -7.72
CA ARG A 128 -8.22 7.26 -8.23
C ARG A 128 -7.35 6.09 -8.68
N ARG A 129 -6.05 6.30 -8.85
CA ARG A 129 -5.09 5.21 -9.10
C ARG A 129 -4.66 4.51 -7.81
N LEU A 130 -5.02 4.96 -6.62
CA LEU A 130 -4.74 4.26 -5.36
C LEU A 130 -5.93 3.37 -4.98
N ALA A 131 -5.76 2.06 -5.15
CA ALA A 131 -6.77 1.06 -4.79
C ALA A 131 -6.51 0.53 -3.37
N LEU A 132 -7.47 0.73 -2.46
CA LEU A 132 -7.38 0.22 -1.09
C LEU A 132 -7.86 -1.23 -1.03
N GLU A 133 -6.93 -2.16 -0.81
CA GLU A 133 -7.24 -3.58 -0.64
C GLU A 133 -7.76 -3.85 0.77
N SER A 134 -8.86 -4.59 0.84
CA SER A 134 -9.45 -5.02 2.10
C SER A 134 -8.79 -6.30 2.56
N VAL A 135 -8.02 -6.21 3.64
CA VAL A 135 -7.43 -7.35 4.34
C VAL A 135 -8.34 -7.82 5.48
N LYS A 136 -7.82 -8.66 6.40
CA LYS A 136 -8.55 -9.14 7.59
C LYS A 136 -8.77 -8.02 8.63
N PHE A 137 -9.54 -7.00 8.26
CA PHE A 137 -9.90 -5.81 9.03
C PHE A 137 -11.35 -5.42 8.65
N PRO A 138 -12.14 -4.73 9.50
CA PRO A 138 -13.52 -4.43 9.15
C PRO A 138 -13.63 -3.54 7.90
N PHE A 139 -14.29 -4.05 6.86
CA PHE A 139 -14.42 -3.44 5.53
C PHE A 139 -14.85 -1.96 5.54
N ARG A 140 -15.72 -1.58 6.49
CA ARG A 140 -16.22 -0.21 6.66
C ARG A 140 -15.11 0.84 6.75
N HIS A 141 -13.95 0.49 7.30
CA HIS A 141 -12.84 1.43 7.46
C HIS A 141 -12.14 1.68 6.12
N SER A 142 -11.88 0.63 5.33
CA SER A 142 -11.32 0.78 3.98
C SER A 142 -12.29 1.54 3.06
N LEU A 143 -13.59 1.26 3.15
CA LEU A 143 -14.60 1.96 2.37
C LEU A 143 -14.68 3.45 2.75
N ALA A 144 -14.62 3.78 4.04
CA ALA A 144 -14.62 5.17 4.49
C ALA A 144 -13.43 5.95 3.94
N LEU A 145 -12.23 5.35 3.98
CA LEU A 145 -11.02 5.94 3.40
C LEU A 145 -11.14 6.13 1.89
N ALA A 146 -11.63 5.11 1.17
CA ALA A 146 -11.81 5.21 -0.27
C ALA A 146 -12.79 6.34 -0.64
N ASN A 147 -13.87 6.52 0.11
CA ASN A 147 -14.82 7.60 -0.13
C ASN A 147 -14.28 8.99 0.26
N GLU A 148 -13.40 9.08 1.27
CA GLU A 148 -12.80 10.34 1.71
C GLU A 148 -11.81 10.90 0.68
N PHE A 149 -11.06 10.02 0.00
CA PHE A 149 -9.95 10.39 -0.88
C PHE A 149 -10.16 10.05 -2.36
N ASP A 150 -11.37 9.72 -2.81
CA ASP A 150 -11.70 9.49 -4.23
C ASP A 150 -11.51 10.75 -5.09
#